data_AF-A0A959UWY8-F1
#
_entry.id   AF-A0A959UWY8-F1
#
_cell.length_a   1.000
_cell.length_b   1.000
_cell.length_c   1.000
_cell.angle_alpha   90.00
_cell.angle_beta   90.00
_cell.angle_gamma   90.00
#
_symmetry.space_group_name_H-M   'P 1'
#
loop_
_entity.id
_entity.type
_entity.pdbx_description
1 polymer ?
#
loop_
_entity_poly.entity_id
_entity_poly.type
_entity_poly.pdbx_seq_one_letter_code
_entity_poly.pdbx_strand_id
1 'polypeptide(L)'
;IDADKEGFLRSGRSLTQTAGRAARNVNGLVIFYADKVTESMQQTIDETERRRAKQLAYNEEHGITPTQIERRREDVLRQTAVIDIHDDGSRSKAYVEPETYDIAADPVVQYMSADQLKRNVELLEQQMRKAAKELDFIEAARLRDEMRALQALLEEKEQPSKKA
;
A
#
# COMPACT_ATOMS: atom_id res chain seq x y z
N ILE A 1 -9.08 14.45 -12.82
CA ILE A 1 -8.24 13.40 -13.46
C ILE A 1 -8.86 13.25 -14.80
N ASP A 2 -8.17 13.73 -15.83
CA ASP A 2 -8.79 13.95 -17.12
C ASP A 2 -8.05 13.01 -18.08
N ALA A 3 -8.73 11.94 -18.49
CA ALA A 3 -8.15 10.91 -19.34
C ALA A 3 -8.07 11.34 -20.80
N ASP A 4 -8.89 12.31 -21.19
CA ASP A 4 -8.99 12.91 -22.52
C ASP A 4 -8.00 14.05 -22.79
N LYS A 5 -7.29 14.52 -21.76
CA LYS A 5 -6.20 15.49 -21.92
C LYS A 5 -4.95 14.80 -22.45
N GLU A 6 -4.86 14.73 -23.77
CA GLU A 6 -3.72 14.11 -24.45
C GLU A 6 -2.39 14.77 -24.09
N GLY A 7 -1.35 13.94 -24.04
CA GLY A 7 -0.01 14.32 -23.60
C GLY A 7 0.76 13.08 -23.13
N PHE A 8 1.99 13.27 -22.64
CA PHE A 8 2.86 12.16 -22.24
C PHE A 8 2.18 11.18 -21.26
N LEU A 9 1.49 11.71 -20.24
CA LEU A 9 0.81 10.91 -19.20
C LEU A 9 -0.50 10.25 -19.66
N ARG A 10 -1.02 10.61 -20.83
CA ARG A 10 -2.28 10.11 -21.41
C ARG A 10 -2.12 9.54 -22.81
N SER A 11 -0.87 9.30 -23.22
CA SER A 11 -0.58 8.53 -24.43
C SER A 11 -1.06 7.09 -24.27
N GLY A 12 -1.36 6.40 -25.38
CA GLY A 12 -1.81 5.01 -25.36
C GLY A 12 -0.90 4.07 -24.55
N ARG A 13 0.43 4.29 -24.57
CA ARG A 13 1.38 3.52 -23.76
C ARG A 13 1.18 3.75 -22.26
N SER A 14 1.06 5.01 -21.84
CA SER A 14 0.88 5.39 -20.44
C SER A 14 -0.46 4.91 -19.89
N LEU A 15 -1.54 5.02 -20.69
CA LEU A 15 -2.86 4.51 -20.33
C LEU A 15 -2.85 2.98 -20.19
N THR A 16 -2.23 2.27 -21.14
CA THR A 16 -2.09 0.82 -21.09
C THR A 16 -1.31 0.37 -19.86
N GLN A 17 -0.20 1.03 -19.51
CA GLN A 17 0.59 0.69 -18.33
C GLN A 17 -0.20 0.94 -17.03
N THR A 18 -0.95 2.04 -16.97
CA THR A 18 -1.77 2.39 -15.82
C THR A 18 -2.90 1.38 -15.64
N ALA A 19 -3.62 1.04 -16.72
CA ALA A 19 -4.66 0.02 -16.73
C ALA A 19 -4.13 -1.37 -16.34
N GLY A 20 -2.92 -1.72 -16.80
CA GLY A 20 -2.27 -2.99 -16.48
C GLY A 20 -2.01 -3.21 -14.98
N ARG A 21 -2.00 -2.15 -14.15
CA ARG A 21 -1.91 -2.30 -12.69
C ARG A 21 -3.12 -3.04 -12.12
N ALA A 22 -4.30 -2.87 -12.70
CA ALA A 22 -5.54 -3.53 -12.26
C ALA A 22 -5.59 -5.02 -12.67
N ALA A 23 -4.82 -5.44 -13.68
CA ALA A 23 -4.84 -6.81 -14.20
C ALA A 23 -4.29 -7.88 -13.23
N ARG A 24 -3.75 -7.48 -12.07
CA ARG A 24 -3.27 -8.39 -11.02
C ARG A 24 -4.36 -8.86 -10.07
N ASN A 25 -5.59 -8.38 -10.24
CA ASN A 25 -6.74 -8.77 -9.44
C ASN A 25 -7.84 -9.38 -10.34
N VAL A 26 -8.53 -10.41 -9.85
CA VAL A 26 -9.63 -11.08 -10.58
C VAL A 26 -10.77 -10.11 -10.93
N ASN A 27 -11.07 -9.18 -10.02
CA ASN A 27 -12.08 -8.13 -10.18
C ASN A 27 -11.46 -6.79 -10.61
N GLY A 28 -10.31 -6.83 -11.29
CA GLY A 28 -9.63 -5.62 -11.77
C GLY A 28 -10.54 -4.79 -12.68
N LEU A 29 -10.81 -3.55 -12.28
CA LEU A 29 -11.60 -2.57 -13.02
C LEU A 29 -10.81 -1.28 -13.21
N VAL A 30 -10.91 -0.71 -14.41
CA VAL A 30 -10.29 0.58 -14.77
C VAL A 30 -11.41 1.51 -15.24
N ILE A 31 -11.45 2.71 -14.67
CA ILE A 31 -12.44 3.73 -15.00
C ILE A 31 -11.70 4.94 -15.55
N PHE A 32 -12.02 5.34 -16.78
CA PHE A 32 -11.52 6.58 -17.38
C PHE A 32 -12.54 7.69 -17.22
N TYR A 33 -12.18 8.74 -16.49
CA TYR A 33 -12.96 9.98 -16.42
C TYR A 33 -12.53 10.89 -17.57
N ALA A 34 -13.46 11.15 -18.49
CA ALA A 34 -13.23 11.93 -19.70
C ALA A 34 -14.56 12.42 -20.27
N ASP A 35 -14.54 13.55 -20.96
CA ASP A 35 -15.72 14.07 -21.68
C ASP A 35 -15.83 13.45 -23.08
N LYS A 36 -14.70 13.05 -23.67
CA LYS A 36 -14.63 12.40 -24.99
C LYS A 36 -13.67 11.22 -25.01
N VAL A 37 -13.91 10.27 -25.89
CA VAL A 37 -12.96 9.18 -26.16
C VAL A 37 -11.90 9.68 -27.15
N THR A 38 -10.65 9.74 -26.70
CA THR A 38 -9.51 10.10 -27.56
C THR A 38 -8.96 8.88 -28.29
N GLU A 39 -8.11 9.09 -29.30
CA GLU A 39 -7.50 7.98 -30.03
C GLU A 39 -6.61 7.11 -29.11
N SER A 40 -5.86 7.74 -28.21
CA SER A 40 -5.03 7.04 -27.21
C SER A 40 -5.87 6.17 -26.26
N MET A 41 -7.06 6.65 -25.88
CA MET A 41 -8.01 5.87 -25.07
C MET A 41 -8.56 4.70 -25.87
N GLN A 42 -9.02 4.94 -27.10
CA GLN A 42 -9.59 3.91 -27.97
C GLN A 42 -8.58 2.77 -28.20
N GLN A 43 -7.34 3.10 -28.58
CA GLN A 43 -6.26 2.12 -28.75
C GLN A 43 -6.02 1.29 -27.49
N THR A 44 -6.09 1.91 -26.31
CA THR A 44 -5.90 1.21 -25.04
C THR A 44 -7.06 0.27 -24.73
N ILE A 45 -8.30 0.70 -25.00
CA ILE A 45 -9.52 -0.10 -24.81
C ILE A 45 -9.49 -1.30 -25.74
N ASP A 46 -9.27 -1.08 -27.04
CA ASP A 46 -9.25 -2.13 -28.05
C ASP A 46 -8.17 -3.19 -27.77
N GLU A 47 -6.96 -2.76 -27.40
CA GLU A 47 -5.87 -3.69 -27.08
C GLU A 47 -6.17 -4.48 -25.78
N THR A 48 -6.83 -3.84 -24.81
CA THR A 48 -7.25 -4.51 -23.57
C THR A 48 -8.33 -5.56 -23.84
N GLU A 49 -9.34 -5.22 -24.64
CA GLU A 49 -10.41 -6.14 -25.04
C GLU A 49 -9.86 -7.31 -25.86
N ARG A 50 -8.99 -7.04 -26.84
CA ARG A 50 -8.32 -8.07 -27.64
C ARG A 50 -7.55 -9.06 -26.78
N ARG A 51 -6.77 -8.57 -25.80
CA ARG A 51 -6.04 -9.42 -24.86
C ARG A 51 -6.97 -10.22 -23.96
N ARG A 52 -8.00 -9.57 -23.40
CA ARG A 52 -8.98 -10.21 -22.51
C ARG A 52 -9.74 -11.32 -23.23
N ALA A 53 -10.19 -11.08 -24.46
CA ALA A 53 -10.88 -12.09 -25.26
C ALA A 53 -9.99 -13.33 -25.49
N LYS A 54 -8.72 -13.13 -25.84
CA LYS A 54 -7.75 -14.23 -25.99
C LYS A 54 -7.54 -15.01 -24.70
N GLN A 55 -7.45 -14.30 -23.57
CA GLN A 55 -7.30 -14.93 -22.24
C GLN A 55 -8.53 -15.75 -21.85
N LEU A 56 -9.73 -15.22 -22.08
CA LEU A 56 -10.98 -15.93 -21.80
C LEU A 56 -11.13 -17.18 -22.66
N ALA A 57 -10.84 -17.08 -23.96
CA ALA A 57 -10.87 -18.24 -24.86
C ALA A 57 -9.87 -19.32 -24.43
N TYR A 58 -8.64 -18.93 -24.08
CA TYR A 58 -7.64 -19.87 -23.57
C TYR A 58 -8.10 -20.52 -22.25
N ASN A 59 -8.65 -19.73 -21.33
CA ASN A 59 -9.15 -20.23 -20.05
C ASN A 59 -10.31 -21.21 -20.24
N GLU A 60 -11.24 -20.93 -21.15
CA GLU A 60 -12.36 -21.80 -21.48
C GLU A 60 -11.89 -23.13 -22.10
N GLU A 61 -10.97 -23.06 -23.07
CA GLU A 61 -10.37 -24.24 -23.71
C GLU A 61 -9.63 -25.14 -22.71
N HIS A 62 -8.99 -24.56 -21.69
CA HIS A 62 -8.19 -25.29 -20.71
C HIS A 62 -8.88 -25.50 -19.36
N GLY A 63 -10.15 -25.07 -19.21
CA GLY A 63 -10.89 -25.16 -17.94
C GLY A 63 -10.27 -24.37 -16.78
N ILE A 64 -9.55 -23.28 -17.05
CA ILE A 64 -8.85 -22.49 -16.04
C ILE A 64 -9.82 -21.45 -15.45
N THR A 65 -10.03 -21.49 -14.13
CA THR A 65 -10.76 -20.44 -13.42
C THR A 65 -9.77 -19.38 -12.91
N PRO A 66 -9.93 -18.09 -13.25
CA PRO A 66 -9.03 -17.04 -12.77
C PRO A 66 -9.04 -16.94 -11.23
N THR A 67 -7.86 -17.04 -10.62
CA THR A 67 -7.68 -16.88 -9.18
C THR A 67 -6.70 -15.77 -8.87
N GLN A 68 -6.87 -15.10 -7.73
CA GLN A 68 -5.93 -14.08 -7.28
C GLN A 68 -4.63 -14.75 -6.83
N ILE A 69 -3.48 -14.25 -7.32
CA ILE A 69 -2.19 -14.74 -6.87
C ILE A 69 -1.91 -14.13 -5.48
N GLU A 70 -1.89 -14.97 -4.46
CA GLU A 70 -1.43 -14.59 -3.13
C GLU A 70 0.10 -14.77 -3.07
N ARG A 71 0.84 -13.65 -3.12
CA ARG A 71 2.28 -13.68 -2.85
C ARG A 71 2.50 -13.54 -1.36
N ARG A 72 3.11 -14.54 -0.72
CA ARG A 72 3.54 -14.41 0.68
C ARG A 72 4.76 -13.49 0.73
N ARG A 73 4.88 -12.69 1.80
CA ARG A 73 6.03 -11.79 1.99
C ARG A 73 7.35 -12.56 2.00
N GLU A 74 7.33 -13.80 2.50
CA GLU A 74 8.45 -14.74 2.49
C GLU A 74 8.97 -15.06 1.08
N ASP A 75 8.08 -15.16 0.07
CA ASP A 75 8.48 -15.45 -1.31
C ASP A 75 9.17 -14.25 -1.97
N VAL A 76 8.78 -13.03 -1.60
CA VAL A 76 9.42 -11.79 -2.06
C VAL A 76 10.80 -11.64 -1.41
N LEU A 77 10.89 -11.89 -0.10
CA LEU A 77 12.14 -11.90 0.66
C LEU A 77 13.10 -12.96 0.13
N ARG A 78 12.64 -14.18 -0.20
CA ARG A 78 13.47 -15.20 -0.83
C ARG A 78 14.01 -14.78 -2.19
N GLN A 79 13.19 -14.14 -3.03
CA GLN A 79 13.66 -13.59 -4.31
C GLN A 79 14.75 -12.52 -4.16
N THR A 80 14.71 -11.73 -3.08
CA THR A 80 15.74 -10.73 -2.78
C THR A 80 16.95 -11.34 -2.04
N ALA A 81 16.72 -12.34 -1.18
CA ALA A 81 17.72 -13.03 -0.38
C ALA A 81 18.54 -14.08 -1.16
N VAL A 82 18.17 -14.44 -2.40
CA VAL A 82 19.08 -15.20 -3.28
C VAL A 82 20.40 -14.44 -3.52
N ILE A 83 20.44 -13.13 -3.23
CA ILE A 83 21.66 -12.30 -3.30
C ILE A 83 22.47 -12.34 -1.99
N ASP A 84 21.86 -12.65 -0.84
CA ASP A 84 22.50 -12.63 0.48
C ASP A 84 22.19 -13.92 1.26
N ILE A 85 22.82 -15.03 0.87
CA ILE A 85 22.79 -16.26 1.68
C ILE A 85 23.90 -16.16 2.74
N HIS A 86 23.53 -15.70 3.94
CA HIS A 86 24.17 -16.13 5.18
C HIS A 86 23.10 -16.57 6.17
N ASP A 87 23.01 -17.89 6.29
CA ASP A 87 22.20 -18.66 7.24
C ASP A 87 22.75 -18.49 8.66
N ASP A 88 21.94 -17.98 9.59
CA ASP A 88 22.16 -18.19 11.03
C ASP A 88 20.83 -18.47 11.73
N GLY A 89 20.70 -19.72 12.19
CA GLY A 89 19.52 -20.31 12.78
C GLY A 89 19.32 -19.92 14.24
N SER A 90 18.89 -18.68 14.49
CA SER A 90 18.50 -18.25 15.84
C SER A 90 17.00 -18.32 16.05
N ARG A 91 16.59 -19.23 16.95
CA ARG A 91 15.21 -19.47 17.39
C ARG A 91 14.56 -18.18 17.88
N SER A 92 13.43 -17.82 17.26
CA SER A 92 12.57 -16.71 17.65
C SER A 92 12.20 -16.78 19.14
N LYS A 93 12.68 -15.82 19.94
CA LYS A 93 12.12 -15.58 21.27
C LYS A 93 10.69 -15.08 21.09
N ALA A 94 9.73 -15.78 21.71
CA ALA A 94 8.33 -15.40 21.69
C ALA A 94 8.17 -13.99 22.29
N TYR A 95 7.54 -13.11 21.52
CA TYR A 95 7.16 -11.77 21.96
C TYR A 95 6.12 -11.89 23.07
N VAL A 96 6.45 -11.40 24.26
CA VAL A 96 5.49 -11.23 25.36
C VAL A 96 5.06 -9.77 25.28
N GLU A 97 3.79 -9.53 24.94
CA GLU A 97 3.19 -8.20 25.01
C GLU A 97 3.32 -7.66 26.44
N PRO A 98 4.01 -6.54 26.68
CA PRO A 98 3.82 -5.78 27.90
C PRO A 98 2.44 -5.13 27.86
N GLU A 99 1.77 -5.09 29.01
CA GLU A 99 0.51 -4.38 29.20
C GLU A 99 0.60 -2.95 28.64
N THR A 100 -0.45 -2.58 27.92
CA THR A 100 -0.72 -1.29 27.29
C THR A 100 0.07 -0.11 27.85
N TYR A 101 0.99 0.44 27.05
CA TYR A 101 1.58 1.74 27.30
C TYR A 101 0.53 2.84 27.06
N ASP A 102 -0.13 3.30 28.11
CA ASP A 102 -1.04 4.45 28.10
C ASP A 102 -0.26 5.79 27.96
N ILE A 103 0.37 5.99 26.80
CA ILE A 103 0.98 7.28 26.43
C ILE A 103 -0.12 8.35 26.20
N ALA A 104 -1.38 7.93 26.06
CA ALA A 104 -2.56 8.79 26.02
C ALA A 104 -2.77 9.64 27.29
N ALA A 105 -2.04 9.36 28.38
CA ALA A 105 -2.15 10.08 29.65
C ALA A 105 -1.16 11.25 29.81
N ASP A 106 -0.23 11.50 28.87
CA ASP A 106 0.68 12.66 28.99
C ASP A 106 -0.09 13.96 28.67
N PRO A 107 -0.27 14.88 29.65
CA PRO A 107 -1.06 16.10 29.46
C PRO A 107 -0.56 16.95 28.30
N VAL A 108 0.74 16.88 27.96
CA VAL A 108 1.36 17.71 26.92
C VAL A 108 0.87 17.35 25.52
N VAL A 109 0.61 16.08 25.24
CA VAL A 109 0.17 15.59 23.92
C VAL A 109 -1.24 16.10 23.58
N GLN A 110 -2.10 16.24 24.59
CA GLN A 110 -3.44 16.81 24.44
C GLN A 110 -3.40 18.28 24.01
N TYR A 111 -2.36 19.05 24.37
CA TYR A 111 -2.22 20.46 24.02
C TYR A 111 -1.41 20.72 22.74
N MET A 112 -0.86 19.70 22.09
CA MET A 112 -0.11 19.89 20.84
C MET A 112 -1.04 20.29 19.67
N SER A 113 -0.55 21.16 18.78
CA SER A 113 -1.25 21.49 17.54
C SER A 113 -1.23 20.32 16.55
N ALA A 114 -2.15 20.31 15.57
CA ALA A 114 -2.20 19.27 14.54
C ALA A 114 -0.88 19.16 13.76
N ASP A 115 -0.21 20.28 13.50
CA ASP A 115 1.09 20.30 12.81
C ASP A 115 2.22 19.72 13.68
N GLN A 116 2.19 19.94 14.99
CA GLN A 116 3.16 19.34 15.91
C GLN A 116 2.97 17.83 16.03
N LEU A 117 1.72 17.36 16.06
CA LEU A 117 1.40 15.93 16.04
C LEU A 117 1.89 15.26 14.76
N LYS A 118 1.69 15.87 13.59
CA LYS A 118 2.21 15.36 12.30
C LYS A 118 3.73 15.19 12.31
N ARG A 119 4.47 16.20 12.79
CA ARG A 119 5.94 16.13 12.90
C ARG A 119 6.40 15.03 13.86
N ASN A 120 5.70 14.85 14.98
CA ASN A 120 6.03 13.77 15.92
C ASN A 120 5.75 12.38 15.34
N VAL A 121 4.64 12.21 14.61
CA VAL A 121 4.35 10.96 13.88
C VAL A 121 5.45 10.65 12.85
N GLU A 122 5.90 11.64 12.08
CA GLU A 122 7.00 11.47 11.13
C GLU A 122 8.32 11.12 11.82
N LEU A 123 8.62 11.75 12.95
CA LEU A 123 9.83 11.46 13.74
C LEU A 123 9.81 10.03 14.29
N LEU A 124 8.69 9.60 14.89
CA LEU A 124 8.52 8.24 15.40
C LEU A 124 8.58 7.21 14.27
N GLU A 125 8.03 7.52 13.09
CA GLU A 125 8.14 6.64 11.93
C GLU A 125 9.61 6.44 11.50
N GLN A 126 10.41 7.51 11.49
CA GLN A 126 11.83 7.42 11.17
C GLN A 126 12.60 6.60 12.21
N GLN A 127 12.31 6.80 13.50
CA GLN A 127 12.93 6.05 14.59
C GLN A 127 12.54 4.57 14.55
N MET A 128 11.26 4.27 14.30
CA MET A 128 10.75 2.90 14.15
C MET A 128 11.44 2.18 12.99
N ARG A 129 11.57 2.84 11.83
CA ARG A 129 12.28 2.29 10.67
C ARG A 129 13.76 2.06 10.95
N LYS A 130 14.39 2.94 11.73
CA LYS A 130 15.79 2.79 12.15
C LYS A 130 15.95 1.57 13.08
N ALA A 131 15.12 1.46 14.12
CA ALA A 131 15.13 0.32 15.05
C ALA A 131 14.88 -1.01 14.31
N ALA A 132 13.93 -1.03 13.37
CA ALA A 132 13.67 -2.21 12.53
C ALA A 132 14.87 -2.58 11.64
N LYS A 133 15.62 -1.59 11.13
CA LYS A 133 16.85 -1.82 10.36
C LYS A 133 17.99 -2.35 11.23
N GLU A 134 18.05 -1.94 12.49
CA GLU A 134 19.01 -2.40 13.50
C GLU A 134 18.60 -3.74 14.14
N LEU A 135 17.52 -4.36 13.66
CA LEU A 135 16.93 -5.62 14.17
C LEU A 135 16.41 -5.53 15.61
N ASP A 136 16.21 -4.32 16.13
CA ASP A 136 15.54 -4.10 17.42
C ASP A 136 14.02 -4.05 17.24
N PHE A 137 13.42 -5.24 17.14
CA PHE A 137 11.99 -5.38 16.91
C PHE A 137 11.13 -5.01 18.13
N ILE A 138 11.70 -5.04 19.34
CA ILE A 138 10.97 -4.67 20.56
C ILE A 138 10.78 -3.16 20.57
N GLU A 139 11.85 -2.41 20.31
CA GLU A 139 11.77 -0.95 20.26
C GLU A 139 10.97 -0.48 19.04
N ALA A 140 11.12 -1.14 17.88
CA ALA A 140 10.28 -0.85 16.73
C ALA A 140 8.78 -1.09 17.00
N ALA A 141 8.42 -2.14 17.76
CA ALA A 141 7.03 -2.39 18.14
C ALA A 141 6.50 -1.30 19.09
N ARG A 142 7.31 -0.88 20.06
CA ARG A 142 6.96 0.21 20.98
C ARG A 142 6.71 1.53 20.23
N LEU A 143 7.63 1.92 19.34
CA LEU A 143 7.52 3.14 18.54
C LEU A 143 6.31 3.10 17.60
N ARG A 144 5.96 1.92 17.06
CA ARG A 144 4.74 1.73 16.27
C ARG A 144 3.48 2.01 17.08
N ASP A 145 3.41 1.51 18.30
CA ASP A 145 2.21 1.65 19.13
C ASP A 145 2.03 3.09 19.63
N GLU A 146 3.14 3.76 19.96
CA GLU A 146 3.15 5.20 20.26
C GLU A 146 2.73 6.05 19.05
N MET A 147 3.28 5.74 17.86
CA MET A 147 2.89 6.41 16.62
C MET A 147 1.39 6.24 16.32
N ARG A 148 0.83 5.05 16.55
CA ARG A 148 -0.62 4.79 16.37
C ARG A 148 -1.47 5.59 17.35
N ALA A 149 -1.04 5.72 18.60
CA ALA A 149 -1.74 6.56 19.58
C ALA A 149 -1.76 8.04 19.15
N LEU A 150 -0.63 8.58 18.65
CA LEU A 150 -0.58 9.94 18.12
C LEU A 150 -1.41 10.14 16.85
N GLN A 151 -1.46 9.14 15.96
CA GLN A 151 -2.31 9.17 14.78
C GLN A 151 -3.79 9.21 15.14
N ALA A 152 -4.23 8.43 16.13
CA ALA A 152 -5.61 8.47 16.62
C ALA A 152 -6.00 9.84 17.19
N LEU A 153 -5.11 10.49 17.96
CA LEU A 153 -5.32 11.84 18.49
C LEU A 153 -5.36 12.92 17.39
N LEU A 154 -4.54 12.76 16.35
CA LEU A 154 -4.56 13.65 15.18
C LEU A 154 -5.88 13.53 14.43
N GLU A 155 -6.36 12.30 14.20
CA GLU A 155 -7.65 12.03 13.56
C GLU A 155 -8.82 12.63 14.38
N GLU A 156 -8.80 12.51 15.71
CA GLU A 156 -9.81 13.11 16.58
C GLU A 156 -9.83 14.65 16.47
N LYS A 157 -8.66 15.29 16.39
CA LYS A 157 -8.54 16.75 16.23
C LYS A 157 -8.89 17.25 14.84
N GLU A 158 -8.71 16.45 13.79
CA GLU A 158 -9.06 16.80 12.41
C GLU A 158 -10.56 16.53 12.09
N GLN A 159 -11.28 15.74 12.89
CA GLN A 159 -12.69 15.38 12.68
C GLN A 159 -13.78 16.12 13.53
N PRO A 160 -13.64 17.38 14.00
CA PRO A 160 -14.72 18.03 14.74
C PRO A 160 -15.94 18.40 13.86
N SER A 161 -15.90 18.22 12.53
CA SER A 161 -16.96 18.62 11.59
C SER A 161 -18.00 17.55 11.21
N LYS A 162 -17.87 16.31 11.71
CA LYS A 162 -18.80 15.21 11.35
C LYS A 162 -19.77 14.78 12.47
N LYS A 163 -19.73 15.44 13.63
CA LYS A 163 -20.72 15.27 14.70
C LYS A 163 -21.59 16.53 14.81
N ALA A 164 -22.42 16.78 13.80
CA ALA A 164 -23.57 17.68 13.85
C ALA A 164 -24.71 17.06 13.05
#